data_AF-A0A3R6ZRX9-F1
#
_entry.id   AF-A0A3R6ZRX9-F1
#
_cell.length_a   1.000
_cell.length_b   1.000
_cell.length_c   1.000
_cell.angle_alpha   90.00
_cell.angle_beta   90.00
_cell.angle_gamma   90.00
#
_symmetry.space_group_name_H-M   'P 1'
#
loop_
_entity.id
_entity.type
_entity.pdbx_description
1 polymer ?
#
loop_
_entity_poly.entity_id
_entity_poly.type
_entity_poly.pdbx_seq_one_letter_code
_entity_poly.pdbx_strand_id
1 'polypeptide(L)'
;MTRPDSGVVLLPNNNDGYISDSDIVDFYPSSASSSTTGGATRVEHCMICLESTTDIVRNAEKRRSIMEENRPTVDLDLYEEDIGRCAACPAIYCYPCFREYIRHKVVNGEVRANQLVCPGVCRLPLTKRTLRHNMSDVTFQKYIDFLELQQQVLQGARYCPRPECGQVLPKSSAKKNHSRRVYCHACEKESCFKCGSDYHPIPMCGDRTYKSWCRNNHVQTCPNCTWAIEKSGGCKHMSCTRCSFEFCWYCHQDWSTHSKVKCYPLAYVRSKHRYFGRTVPVRLVTKTVFAGVAAGIAVAGTGVVLAVLPPVLLWQCGVYVKDKITGQ
;
A
#
# COMPACT_ATOMS: atom_id res chain seq x y z
N MET A 1 29.09 2.58 -1.16
CA MET A 1 27.97 1.62 -1.21
C MET A 1 27.00 2.00 -0.11
N THR A 2 25.99 2.81 -0.45
CA THR A 2 24.95 3.29 0.47
C THR A 2 23.70 3.57 -0.39
N ARG A 3 22.52 3.17 0.10
CA ARG A 3 21.20 3.43 -0.51
C ARG A 3 20.96 4.94 -0.65
N PRO A 4 20.25 5.43 -1.68
CA PRO A 4 19.72 6.78 -1.69
C PRO A 4 18.30 6.78 -1.11
N ASP A 5 18.14 7.51 -0.02
CA ASP A 5 16.89 7.68 0.71
C ASP A 5 15.86 8.46 -0.11
N SER A 6 14.66 7.88 -0.20
CA SER A 6 13.44 8.60 -0.53
C SER A 6 13.13 9.58 0.60
N GLY A 7 13.19 10.88 0.30
CA GLY A 7 13.03 11.97 1.26
C GLY A 7 11.73 11.91 2.05
N VAL A 8 11.86 11.60 3.32
CA VAL A 8 10.96 12.01 4.40
C VAL A 8 11.77 12.99 5.23
N VAL A 9 11.29 14.24 5.33
CA VAL A 9 11.90 15.25 6.19
C VAL A 9 11.60 14.88 7.64
N LEU A 10 12.62 14.43 8.38
CA LEU A 10 12.61 14.34 9.84
C LEU A 10 13.74 15.21 10.40
N LEU A 11 13.39 16.11 11.32
CA LEU A 11 14.34 16.86 12.14
C LEU A 11 14.82 15.97 13.31
N PRO A 12 16.01 16.24 13.88
CA PRO A 12 16.82 15.25 14.57
C PRO A 12 16.44 15.13 16.06
N ASN A 13 16.63 13.95 16.63
CA ASN A 13 17.03 13.84 18.03
C ASN A 13 17.90 12.59 18.26
N ASN A 14 19.08 12.85 18.78
CA ASN A 14 20.04 11.90 19.34
C ASN A 14 19.44 11.24 20.59
N ASN A 15 19.51 9.91 20.70
CA ASN A 15 20.38 9.24 21.68
C ASN A 15 20.28 7.72 21.54
N ASP A 16 21.40 7.09 21.90
CA ASP A 16 21.79 5.72 21.63
C ASP A 16 21.07 4.66 22.49
N GLY A 17 21.03 3.42 21.98
CA GLY A 17 20.65 2.24 22.75
C GLY A 17 20.41 0.99 21.90
N TYR A 18 21.48 0.25 21.59
CA TYR A 18 21.44 -1.12 21.10
C TYR A 18 20.62 -2.03 22.01
N ILE A 19 19.85 -2.99 21.45
CA ILE A 19 19.66 -4.38 21.95
C ILE A 19 19.02 -5.22 20.81
N SER A 20 19.45 -6.49 20.75
CA SER A 20 19.39 -7.49 19.69
C SER A 20 18.17 -8.42 19.68
N ASP A 21 18.05 -9.16 18.57
CA ASP A 21 17.11 -10.24 18.20
C ASP A 21 16.87 -11.38 19.22
N SER A 22 15.60 -11.77 19.37
CA SER A 22 14.97 -13.04 19.83
C SER A 22 13.59 -12.65 20.40
N ASP A 23 12.41 -13.16 20.03
CA ASP A 23 12.00 -14.45 19.52
C ASP A 23 10.73 -14.33 18.66
N ILE A 24 10.66 -15.18 17.64
CA ILE A 24 9.46 -15.47 16.85
C ILE A 24 8.67 -16.55 17.61
N VAL A 25 7.39 -16.31 17.88
CA VAL A 25 6.41 -17.39 18.07
C VAL A 25 5.10 -17.04 17.39
N ASP A 26 4.78 -17.86 16.39
CA ASP A 26 3.50 -17.92 15.67
C ASP A 26 2.36 -18.30 16.62
N PHE A 27 1.19 -17.67 16.48
CA PHE A 27 -0.05 -18.16 17.07
C PHE A 27 -1.19 -18.13 16.05
N TYR A 28 -1.54 -19.31 15.52
CA TYR A 28 -2.84 -19.59 14.92
C TYR A 28 -3.89 -19.75 16.04
N PRO A 29 -5.12 -19.21 15.92
CA PRO A 29 -6.17 -19.53 16.87
C PRO A 29 -6.90 -20.81 16.44
N SER A 30 -6.80 -21.84 17.28
CA SER A 30 -7.73 -22.98 17.25
C SER A 30 -8.92 -22.71 18.16
N SER A 31 -10.09 -23.08 17.66
CA SER A 31 -11.39 -23.09 18.32
C SER A 31 -11.41 -23.93 19.61
N ALA A 32 -12.03 -23.42 20.68
CA ALA A 32 -12.66 -24.24 21.70
C ALA A 32 -13.76 -23.46 22.45
N SER A 33 -14.95 -24.02 22.41
CA SER A 33 -16.09 -23.75 23.29
C SER A 33 -15.92 -24.47 24.62
N SER A 34 -16.15 -23.80 25.75
CA SER A 34 -16.89 -24.36 26.91
C SER A 34 -16.91 -23.39 28.09
N SER A 35 -18.11 -23.24 28.64
CA SER A 35 -18.49 -22.54 29.86
C SER A 35 -17.97 -23.22 31.12
N THR A 36 -17.37 -22.44 32.03
CA THR A 36 -17.31 -22.77 33.47
C THR A 36 -17.43 -21.48 34.29
N THR A 37 -18.37 -21.48 35.22
CA THR A 37 -18.66 -20.43 36.20
C THR A 37 -17.55 -20.32 37.25
N GLY A 38 -16.88 -19.18 37.28
CA GLY A 38 -15.95 -18.73 38.32
C GLY A 38 -15.66 -17.25 38.07
N GLY A 39 -16.05 -16.38 39.01
CA GLY A 39 -16.02 -14.92 38.86
C GLY A 39 -14.61 -14.33 38.86
N ALA A 40 -13.85 -14.57 37.80
CA ALA A 40 -12.69 -13.77 37.45
C ALA A 40 -13.14 -12.74 36.41
N THR A 41 -13.09 -11.46 36.76
CA THR A 41 -13.34 -10.37 35.82
C THR A 41 -12.36 -10.49 34.65
N ARG A 42 -12.87 -10.78 33.45
CA ARG A 42 -12.05 -10.85 32.24
C ARG A 42 -11.46 -9.45 32.00
N VAL A 43 -10.14 -9.33 32.18
CA VAL A 43 -9.42 -8.08 31.96
C VAL A 43 -9.46 -7.74 30.48
N GLU A 44 -10.18 -6.68 30.14
CA GLU A 44 -10.23 -6.13 28.79
C GLU A 44 -8.97 -5.30 28.52
N HIS A 45 -8.52 -5.24 27.26
CA HIS A 45 -7.30 -4.53 26.87
C HIS A 45 -7.59 -3.56 25.71
N CYS A 46 -6.89 -2.43 25.69
CA CYS A 46 -6.90 -1.53 24.54
C CYS A 46 -6.24 -2.22 23.34
N MET A 47 -6.90 -2.26 22.20
CA MET A 47 -6.33 -2.93 21.02
C MET A 47 -5.17 -2.16 20.35
N ILE A 48 -4.91 -0.92 20.77
CA ILE A 48 -3.87 -0.08 20.18
C ILE A 48 -2.59 -0.13 21.04
N CYS A 49 -2.70 0.17 22.34
CA CYS A 49 -1.54 0.17 23.25
C CYS A 49 -1.36 -1.16 24.01
N LEU A 50 -2.31 -2.08 23.93
CA LEU A 50 -2.31 -3.38 24.62
C LEU A 50 -2.30 -3.28 26.16
N GLU A 51 -2.49 -2.09 26.73
CA GLU A 51 -2.66 -1.92 28.17
C GLU A 51 -4.04 -2.40 28.64
N SER A 52 -4.10 -2.91 29.87
CA SER A 52 -5.36 -3.31 30.49
C SER A 52 -6.26 -2.09 30.71
N THR A 53 -7.58 -2.26 30.63
CA THR A 53 -8.55 -1.18 30.92
C THR A 53 -8.39 -0.66 32.34
N THR A 54 -8.01 -1.52 33.29
CA THR A 54 -7.73 -1.12 34.68
C THR A 54 -6.51 -0.22 34.80
N ASP A 55 -5.43 -0.50 34.07
CA ASP A 55 -4.22 0.34 34.10
C ASP A 55 -4.46 1.68 33.39
N ILE A 56 -5.24 1.68 32.31
CA ILE A 56 -5.63 2.91 31.60
C ILE A 56 -6.42 3.83 32.52
N VAL A 57 -7.43 3.31 33.22
CA VAL A 57 -8.24 4.09 34.18
C VAL A 57 -7.36 4.60 35.31
N ARG A 58 -6.52 3.75 35.92
CA ARG A 58 -5.59 4.16 36.99
C ARG A 58 -4.62 5.26 36.53
N ASN A 59 -4.07 5.12 35.33
CA ASN A 59 -3.16 6.12 34.75
C ASN A 59 -3.88 7.44 34.46
N ALA A 60 -5.14 7.39 34.00
CA ALA A 60 -5.95 8.57 33.78
C ALA A 60 -6.29 9.27 35.11
N GLU A 61 -6.67 8.51 36.16
CA GLU A 61 -6.89 9.04 37.51
C GLU A 61 -5.63 9.72 38.07
N LYS A 62 -4.46 9.09 37.92
CA LYS A 62 -3.19 9.68 38.34
C LYS A 62 -2.86 10.98 37.58
N ARG A 63 -3.14 11.04 36.28
CA ARG A 63 -2.98 12.28 35.50
C ARG A 63 -3.97 13.35 35.96
N ARG A 64 -5.22 12.96 36.26
CA ARG A 64 -6.23 13.86 36.82
C ARG A 64 -5.82 14.43 38.17
N SER A 65 -5.30 13.62 39.09
CA SER A 65 -4.86 14.11 40.42
C SER A 65 -3.73 15.13 40.32
N ILE A 66 -2.78 14.92 39.38
CA ILE A 66 -1.70 15.88 39.11
C ILE A 66 -2.24 17.19 38.48
N MET A 67 -3.28 17.10 37.64
CA MET A 67 -3.94 18.26 37.04
C MET A 67 -4.82 19.02 38.04
N GLU A 68 -5.46 18.31 38.97
CA GLU A 68 -6.30 18.89 40.04
C GLU A 68 -5.50 19.72 41.04
N GLU A 69 -4.31 19.22 41.41
CA GLU A 69 -3.37 19.94 42.28
C GLU A 69 -2.87 21.27 41.66
N ASN A 70 -3.12 21.49 40.36
CA ASN A 70 -2.75 22.71 39.62
C ASN A 70 -3.96 23.50 39.06
N ARG A 71 -5.19 23.25 39.53
CA ARG A 71 -6.41 23.85 38.95
C ARG A 71 -6.66 25.29 39.44
N PRO A 72 -6.73 26.31 38.56
CA PRO A 72 -7.40 27.57 38.88
C PRO A 72 -8.92 27.35 38.92
N THR A 73 -9.57 27.88 39.94
CA THR A 73 -11.01 27.76 40.22
C THR A 73 -11.90 28.22 39.05
N VAL A 74 -12.27 27.29 38.17
CA VAL A 74 -13.44 27.45 37.30
C VAL A 74 -14.16 26.10 37.22
N ASP A 75 -15.44 26.12 37.61
CA ASP A 75 -16.36 25.00 37.50
C ASP A 75 -16.60 24.69 36.02
N LEU A 76 -16.26 23.46 35.62
CA LEU A 76 -16.61 22.90 34.32
C LEU A 76 -16.88 21.40 34.52
N ASP A 77 -18.15 21.10 34.78
CA ASP A 77 -18.74 19.77 34.75
C ASP A 77 -18.69 19.20 33.33
N LEU A 78 -17.58 18.55 32.95
CA LEU A 78 -17.51 17.69 31.77
C LEU A 78 -16.57 16.50 32.03
N TYR A 79 -17.06 15.49 32.74
CA TYR A 79 -16.39 14.20 32.90
C TYR A 79 -16.96 13.18 31.91
N GLU A 80 -16.22 12.83 30.86
CA GLU A 80 -16.58 11.70 29.99
C GLU A 80 -15.37 10.81 29.68
N GLU A 81 -15.53 9.54 30.07
CA GLU A 81 -14.85 8.27 29.78
C GLU A 81 -13.49 8.32 29.06
N ASP A 82 -12.43 7.75 29.67
CA ASP A 82 -11.10 7.60 29.03
C ASP A 82 -10.99 6.42 28.05
N ILE A 83 -12.05 5.61 27.95
CA ILE A 83 -12.11 4.38 27.17
C ILE A 83 -13.32 4.45 26.22
N GLY A 84 -13.09 4.16 24.94
CA GLY A 84 -14.14 3.99 23.94
C GLY A 84 -14.32 2.53 23.54
N ARG A 85 -15.55 2.18 23.13
CA ARG A 85 -15.92 0.87 22.58
C ARG A 85 -16.46 1.01 21.16
N CYS A 86 -16.17 0.04 20.30
CA CYS A 86 -16.82 -0.04 19.00
C CYS A 86 -18.26 -0.55 19.15
N ALA A 87 -19.22 0.08 18.47
CA ALA A 87 -20.62 -0.35 18.49
C ALA A 87 -20.89 -1.68 17.76
N ALA A 88 -19.96 -2.15 16.92
CA ALA A 88 -20.17 -3.30 16.04
C ALA A 88 -19.25 -4.50 16.32
N CYS A 89 -18.28 -4.36 17.22
CA CYS A 89 -17.35 -5.44 17.55
C CYS A 89 -16.78 -5.24 18.97
N PRO A 90 -16.15 -6.25 19.59
CA PRO A 90 -15.66 -6.18 20.96
C PRO A 90 -14.39 -5.32 21.13
N ALA A 91 -14.13 -4.43 20.18
CA ALA A 91 -12.98 -3.54 20.18
C ALA A 91 -13.09 -2.48 21.27
N ILE A 92 -12.01 -2.38 22.05
CA ILE A 92 -11.84 -1.39 23.11
C ILE A 92 -10.58 -0.59 22.82
N TYR A 93 -10.63 0.72 23.05
CA TYR A 93 -9.49 1.60 22.83
C TYR A 93 -9.46 2.73 23.85
N CYS A 94 -8.25 3.12 24.24
CA CYS A 94 -8.03 4.34 25.01
C CYS A 94 -8.24 5.56 24.09
N TYR A 95 -8.92 6.61 24.55
CA TYR A 95 -9.12 7.81 23.72
C TYR A 95 -7.81 8.46 23.25
N PRO A 96 -6.75 8.59 24.07
CA PRO A 96 -5.46 9.08 23.59
C PRO A 96 -4.92 8.28 22.39
N CYS A 97 -4.97 6.95 22.49
CA CYS A 97 -4.54 6.02 21.45
C CYS A 97 -5.38 6.18 20.18
N PHE A 98 -6.69 6.30 20.35
CA PHE A 98 -7.64 6.42 19.25
C PHE A 98 -7.50 7.75 18.50
N ARG A 99 -7.30 8.85 19.23
CA ARG A 99 -7.01 10.17 18.64
C ARG A 99 -5.71 10.14 17.83
N GLU A 100 -4.67 9.51 18.37
CA GLU A 100 -3.38 9.39 17.68
C GLU A 100 -3.48 8.49 16.44
N TYR A 101 -4.21 7.38 16.52
CA TYR A 101 -4.55 6.53 15.38
C TYR A 101 -5.23 7.33 14.26
N ILE A 102 -6.29 8.09 14.60
CA ILE A 102 -7.00 8.92 13.63
C ILE A 102 -6.06 9.98 13.04
N ARG A 103 -5.29 10.68 13.88
CA ARG A 103 -4.35 11.71 13.47
C ARG A 103 -3.34 11.16 12.45
N HIS A 104 -2.72 10.02 12.74
CA HIS A 104 -1.76 9.39 11.84
C HIS A 104 -2.40 9.02 10.49
N LYS A 105 -3.63 8.48 10.51
CA LYS A 105 -4.38 8.18 9.28
C LYS A 105 -4.67 9.42 8.45
N VAL A 106 -5.12 10.50 9.08
CA VAL A 106 -5.43 11.76 8.37
C VAL A 106 -4.16 12.40 7.83
N VAL A 107 -3.10 12.50 8.63
CA VAL A 107 -1.82 13.12 8.19
C VAL A 107 -1.20 12.37 7.00
N ASN A 108 -1.32 11.04 6.96
CA ASN A 108 -0.85 10.23 5.84
C ASN A 108 -1.81 10.20 4.64
N GLY A 109 -2.93 10.93 4.68
CA GLY A 109 -3.91 10.99 3.59
C GLY A 109 -4.76 9.71 3.44
N GLU A 110 -4.75 8.83 4.44
CA GLU A 110 -5.49 7.56 4.48
C GLU A 110 -6.95 7.76 4.93
N VAL A 111 -7.67 8.67 4.28
CA VAL A 111 -9.01 9.13 4.71
C VAL A 111 -10.18 8.40 4.04
N ARG A 112 -9.91 7.43 3.16
CA ARG A 112 -10.99 6.68 2.47
C ARG A 112 -11.79 5.84 3.44
N ALA A 113 -13.02 5.52 3.05
CA ALA A 113 -13.94 4.69 3.84
C ALA A 113 -13.33 3.34 4.25
N ASN A 114 -12.45 2.76 3.43
CA ASN A 114 -11.78 1.50 3.72
C ASN A 114 -10.39 1.63 4.39
N GLN A 115 -9.91 2.86 4.58
CA GLN A 115 -8.59 3.16 5.16
C GLN A 115 -8.70 3.72 6.59
N LEU A 116 -9.68 4.59 6.83
CA LEU A 116 -9.99 5.20 8.13
C LEU A 116 -11.18 4.46 8.76
N VAL A 117 -10.87 3.38 9.47
CA VAL A 117 -11.83 2.38 9.94
C VAL A 117 -11.65 2.08 11.42
N CYS A 118 -12.55 1.27 11.99
CA CYS A 118 -12.36 0.71 13.31
C CYS A 118 -10.99 0.00 13.41
N PRO A 119 -10.20 0.25 14.47
CA PRO A 119 -8.96 -0.47 14.74
C PRO A 119 -9.18 -1.98 14.96
N GLY A 120 -10.42 -2.41 15.20
CA GLY A 120 -10.79 -3.79 15.48
C GLY A 120 -11.10 -4.62 14.24
N VAL A 121 -11.55 -5.83 14.52
CA VAL A 121 -11.80 -6.87 13.52
C VAL A 121 -12.89 -6.45 12.52
N CYS A 122 -13.89 -5.66 12.93
CA CYS A 122 -14.98 -5.28 12.02
C CYS A 122 -14.55 -4.35 10.88
N ARG A 123 -13.46 -3.58 11.06
CA ARG A 123 -12.94 -2.65 10.05
C ARG A 123 -14.00 -1.73 9.43
N LEU A 124 -15.06 -1.41 10.18
CA LEU A 124 -16.12 -0.53 9.70
C LEU A 124 -15.61 0.92 9.58
N PRO A 125 -16.02 1.68 8.53
CA PRO A 125 -15.64 3.08 8.38
C PRO A 125 -16.03 3.92 9.60
N LEU A 126 -15.14 4.81 10.04
CA LEU A 126 -15.45 5.71 11.13
C LEU A 126 -16.44 6.80 10.68
N THR A 127 -17.45 7.08 11.50
CA THR A 127 -18.46 8.10 11.17
C THR A 127 -17.88 9.50 11.31
N LYS A 128 -18.40 10.47 10.53
CA LYS A 128 -18.01 11.88 10.65
C LYS A 128 -18.18 12.43 12.07
N ARG A 129 -19.22 11.98 12.80
CA ARG A 129 -19.46 12.36 14.20
C ARG A 129 -18.33 11.86 15.11
N THR A 130 -17.95 10.58 14.99
CA THR A 130 -16.84 9.99 15.74
C THR A 130 -15.53 10.73 15.46
N LEU A 131 -15.26 11.03 14.20
CA LEU A 131 -14.06 11.77 13.78
C LEU A 131 -14.06 13.19 14.36
N ARG A 132 -15.18 13.91 14.28
CA ARG A 132 -15.29 15.28 14.80
C ARG A 132 -15.03 15.39 16.30
N HIS A 133 -15.51 14.43 17.08
CA HIS A 133 -15.33 14.42 18.53
C HIS A 133 -13.91 14.01 18.96
N ASN A 134 -13.17 13.29 18.11
CA ASN A 134 -11.85 12.75 18.42
C ASN A 134 -10.69 13.49 17.74
N MET A 135 -10.93 14.66 17.17
CA MET A 135 -9.92 15.44 16.47
C MET A 135 -10.04 16.93 16.80
N SER A 136 -8.92 17.65 16.73
CA SER A 136 -8.94 19.11 16.72
C SER A 136 -9.58 19.65 15.44
N ASP A 137 -10.08 20.90 15.49
CA ASP A 137 -10.64 21.59 14.31
C ASP A 137 -9.69 21.57 13.12
N VAL A 138 -8.40 21.83 13.36
CA VAL A 138 -7.36 21.85 12.32
C VAL A 138 -7.21 20.47 11.65
N THR A 139 -7.25 19.38 12.41
CA THR A 139 -7.11 18.03 11.86
C THR A 139 -8.39 17.60 11.13
N PHE A 140 -9.55 18.00 11.64
CA PHE A 140 -10.84 17.75 10.98
C PHE A 140 -10.94 18.48 9.64
N GLN A 141 -10.46 19.73 9.56
CA GLN A 141 -10.42 20.45 8.29
C GLN A 141 -9.53 19.74 7.27
N LYS A 142 -8.32 19.30 7.67
CA LYS A 142 -7.44 18.50 6.80
C LYS A 142 -8.13 17.24 6.27
N TYR A 143 -8.92 16.56 7.11
CA TYR A 143 -9.70 15.40 6.68
C TYR A 143 -10.71 15.76 5.57
N ILE A 144 -11.43 16.88 5.71
CA ILE A 144 -12.34 17.37 4.67
C ILE A 144 -11.59 17.73 3.39
N ASP A 145 -10.49 18.48 3.51
CA ASP A 145 -9.65 18.87 2.36
C ASP A 145 -9.16 17.64 1.58
N PHE A 146 -8.72 16.58 2.28
CA PHE A 146 -8.32 15.33 1.63
C PHE A 146 -9.47 14.61 0.91
N LEU A 147 -10.69 14.62 1.47
CA LEU A 147 -11.85 14.03 0.80
C LEU A 147 -12.22 14.80 -0.48
N GLU A 148 -12.23 16.13 -0.41
CA GLU A 148 -12.49 16.99 -1.56
C GLU A 148 -11.43 16.81 -2.64
N LEU A 149 -10.15 16.78 -2.25
CA LEU A 149 -9.03 16.52 -3.15
C LEU A 149 -9.22 15.18 -3.88
N GLN A 150 -9.59 14.12 -3.15
CA GLN A 150 -9.83 12.81 -3.75
C GLN A 150 -11.01 12.82 -4.74
N GLN A 151 -12.11 13.49 -4.39
CA GLN A 151 -13.27 13.62 -5.28
C GLN A 151 -12.92 14.39 -6.56
N GLN A 152 -12.18 15.49 -6.44
CA GLN A 152 -11.71 16.28 -7.57
C GLN A 152 -10.75 15.47 -8.47
N VAL A 153 -9.83 14.70 -7.90
CA VAL A 153 -8.95 13.77 -8.66
C VAL A 153 -9.78 12.76 -9.45
N LEU A 154 -10.83 12.19 -8.84
CA LEU A 154 -11.73 11.25 -9.51
C LEU A 154 -12.49 11.91 -10.67
N GLN A 155 -12.79 13.20 -10.58
CA GLN A 155 -13.38 14.01 -11.67
C GLN A 155 -12.35 14.47 -12.72
N GLY A 156 -11.09 14.02 -12.61
CA GLY A 156 -10.03 14.35 -13.57
C GLY A 156 -9.32 15.68 -13.33
N ALA A 157 -9.47 16.28 -12.14
CA ALA A 157 -8.72 17.47 -11.76
C ALA A 157 -7.21 17.18 -11.76
N ARG A 158 -6.42 18.17 -12.16
CA ARG A 158 -4.95 18.15 -12.07
C ARG A 158 -4.51 19.22 -11.09
N TYR A 159 -3.39 18.98 -10.43
CA TYR A 159 -2.84 19.89 -9.42
C TYR A 159 -1.43 20.31 -9.79
N CYS A 160 -1.02 21.46 -9.26
CA CYS A 160 0.37 21.90 -9.30
C CYS A 160 1.24 20.83 -8.63
N PRO A 161 2.24 20.26 -9.33
CA PRO A 161 3.05 19.16 -8.80
C PRO A 161 4.12 19.64 -7.80
N ARG A 162 4.22 20.95 -7.55
CA ARG A 162 5.17 21.52 -6.58
C ARG A 162 4.68 21.25 -5.15
N PRO A 163 5.53 20.69 -4.25
CA PRO A 163 5.13 20.30 -2.90
C PRO A 163 4.44 21.40 -2.08
N GLU A 164 4.90 22.64 -2.23
CA GLU A 164 4.40 23.80 -1.47
C GLU A 164 3.16 24.49 -2.09
N CYS A 165 2.70 24.06 -3.27
CA CYS A 165 1.62 24.75 -3.98
C CYS A 165 0.32 23.95 -3.98
N GLY A 166 0.32 22.75 -4.57
CA GLY A 166 -0.86 21.89 -4.61
C GLY A 166 -2.14 22.48 -5.24
N GLN A 167 -2.09 23.66 -5.87
CA GLN A 167 -3.27 24.35 -6.41
C GLN A 167 -3.87 23.63 -7.62
N VAL A 168 -5.20 23.68 -7.74
CA VAL A 168 -5.94 23.07 -8.85
C VAL A 168 -5.61 23.78 -10.16
N LEU A 169 -5.28 23.01 -11.19
CA LEU A 169 -4.98 23.52 -12.53
C LEU A 169 -6.26 23.62 -13.38
N PRO A 170 -6.43 24.70 -14.18
CA PRO A 170 -7.57 24.84 -15.08
C PRO A 170 -7.69 23.66 -16.08
N LYS A 171 -8.93 23.27 -16.39
CA LYS A 171 -9.23 22.17 -17.34
C LYS A 171 -8.70 22.42 -18.77
N SER A 172 -8.32 23.65 -19.12
CA SER A 172 -7.86 24.05 -20.45
C SER A 172 -6.47 23.51 -20.84
N SER A 173 -5.69 22.96 -19.90
CA SER A 173 -4.42 22.26 -20.21
C SER A 173 -4.62 20.88 -20.85
N ALA A 174 -5.86 20.52 -21.21
CA ALA A 174 -6.22 19.29 -21.92
C ALA A 174 -6.07 19.38 -23.45
N LYS A 175 -5.49 20.46 -24.01
CA LYS A 175 -5.17 20.47 -25.44
C LYS A 175 -4.07 19.43 -25.73
N LYS A 176 -4.45 18.46 -26.57
CA LYS A 176 -3.68 17.40 -27.24
C LYS A 176 -2.16 17.66 -27.30
N ASN A 177 -1.47 17.38 -26.20
CA ASN A 177 -0.08 16.96 -26.12
C ASN A 177 0.24 16.78 -24.64
N HIS A 178 0.88 15.65 -24.30
CA HIS A 178 1.37 15.34 -22.96
C HIS A 178 2.53 16.26 -22.56
N SER A 179 2.31 17.58 -22.58
CA SER A 179 3.32 18.56 -22.20
C SER A 179 3.70 18.29 -20.75
N ARG A 180 4.99 17.99 -20.52
CA ARG A 180 5.55 17.90 -19.18
C ARG A 180 5.60 19.28 -18.51
N ARG A 181 5.48 20.37 -19.28
CA ARG A 181 5.48 21.74 -18.76
C ARG A 181 4.10 22.10 -18.21
N VAL A 182 4.07 22.55 -16.98
CA VAL A 182 2.88 23.08 -16.31
C VAL A 182 3.23 24.46 -15.76
N TYR A 183 2.48 25.48 -16.17
CA TYR A 183 2.53 26.79 -15.54
C TYR A 183 1.39 26.88 -14.51
N CYS A 184 1.72 27.34 -13.31
CA CYS A 184 0.75 27.54 -12.24
C CYS A 184 0.62 29.02 -11.92
N HIS A 185 -0.59 29.57 -12.00
CA HIS A 185 -0.86 30.98 -11.69
C HIS A 185 -0.74 31.33 -10.21
N ALA A 186 -0.88 30.34 -9.31
CA ALA A 186 -0.82 30.59 -7.87
C ALA A 186 0.60 30.69 -7.32
N CYS A 187 1.56 29.97 -7.90
CA CYS A 187 2.97 30.06 -7.51
C CYS A 187 3.86 30.72 -8.58
N GLU A 188 3.25 31.20 -9.68
CA GLU A 188 3.87 31.89 -10.82
C GLU A 188 5.08 31.16 -11.44
N LYS A 189 5.16 29.84 -11.27
CA LYS A 189 6.30 29.02 -11.71
C LYS A 189 5.90 27.97 -12.74
N GLU A 190 6.84 27.69 -13.64
CA GLU A 190 6.79 26.52 -14.51
C GLU A 190 7.39 25.29 -13.81
N SER A 191 6.72 24.15 -13.93
CA SER A 191 7.13 22.90 -13.30
C SER A 191 6.98 21.72 -14.25
N CYS A 192 7.72 20.65 -13.96
CA CYS A 192 7.62 19.38 -14.64
C CYS A 192 6.51 18.53 -14.02
N PHE A 193 5.44 18.23 -14.75
CA PHE A 193 4.32 17.40 -14.27
C PHE A 193 4.72 15.98 -13.82
N LYS A 194 5.88 15.48 -14.28
CA LYS A 194 6.36 14.14 -13.91
C LYS A 194 7.14 14.08 -12.59
N CYS A 195 7.87 15.13 -12.22
CA CYS A 195 8.72 15.11 -11.02
C CYS A 195 8.44 16.24 -10.03
N GLY A 196 7.59 17.21 -10.36
CA GLY A 196 7.25 18.34 -9.48
C GLY A 196 8.31 19.43 -9.37
N SER A 197 9.53 19.17 -9.83
CA SER A 197 10.62 20.16 -9.91
C SER A 197 10.38 21.20 -10.99
N ASP A 198 11.27 22.19 -11.09
CA ASP A 198 11.27 23.19 -12.15
C ASP A 198 11.25 22.52 -13.53
N TYR A 199 10.60 23.18 -14.50
CA TYR A 199 10.47 22.62 -15.84
C TYR A 199 11.85 22.43 -16.49
N HIS A 200 12.02 21.27 -17.12
CA HIS A 200 13.25 20.93 -17.83
C HIS A 200 12.93 20.28 -19.20
N PRO A 201 13.61 20.72 -20.28
CA PRO A 201 13.30 20.29 -21.64
C PRO A 201 13.65 18.83 -21.90
N ILE A 202 14.78 18.34 -21.37
CA ILE A 202 15.22 16.95 -21.56
C ILE A 202 14.46 16.03 -20.60
N PRO A 203 13.93 14.87 -21.01
CA PRO A 203 13.13 13.98 -20.16
C PRO A 203 13.95 13.17 -19.13
N MET A 204 14.95 13.79 -18.50
CA MET A 204 15.69 13.23 -17.37
C MET A 204 14.95 13.41 -16.03
N CYS A 205 13.61 13.37 -16.05
CA CYS A 205 12.78 13.47 -14.84
C CYS A 205 12.75 12.13 -14.08
N GLY A 206 12.79 12.26 -12.75
CA GLY A 206 12.50 11.19 -11.82
C GLY A 206 13.75 10.52 -11.27
N ASP A 207 13.57 9.97 -10.08
CA ASP A 207 14.64 9.42 -9.30
C ASP A 207 15.22 8.14 -9.95
N ARG A 208 16.44 8.27 -10.48
CA ARG A 208 17.18 7.15 -11.09
C ARG A 208 17.45 6.06 -10.06
N THR A 209 17.63 6.45 -8.80
CA THR A 209 17.94 5.54 -7.70
C THR A 209 16.71 4.72 -7.36
N TYR A 210 15.55 5.36 -7.19
CA TYR A 210 14.26 4.69 -7.07
C TYR A 210 13.96 3.75 -8.25
N LYS A 211 14.14 4.20 -9.49
CA LYS A 211 13.96 3.33 -10.68
C LYS A 211 14.95 2.17 -10.71
N SER A 212 16.16 2.33 -10.18
CA SER A 212 17.13 1.25 -10.04
C SER A 212 16.69 0.27 -8.96
N TRP A 213 16.27 0.78 -7.81
CA TRP A 213 15.73 0.00 -6.70
C TRP A 213 14.50 -0.81 -7.15
N CYS A 214 13.51 -0.22 -7.83
CA CYS A 214 12.35 -0.95 -8.35
C CYS A 214 12.70 -2.03 -9.38
N ARG A 215 13.82 -1.90 -10.10
CA ARG A 215 14.30 -2.94 -11.04
C ARG A 215 14.97 -4.10 -10.31
N ASN A 216 15.62 -3.80 -9.18
CA ASN A 216 16.34 -4.78 -8.38
C ASN A 216 15.46 -5.43 -7.31
N ASN A 217 14.30 -4.86 -7.02
CA ASN A 217 13.30 -5.39 -6.10
C ASN A 217 12.07 -5.85 -6.87
N HIS A 218 11.30 -6.77 -6.30
CA HIS A 218 10.08 -7.31 -6.92
C HIS A 218 8.93 -6.28 -6.87
N VAL A 219 9.08 -5.18 -7.60
CA VAL A 219 8.12 -4.05 -7.65
C VAL A 219 7.39 -4.06 -8.98
N GLN A 220 6.07 -3.95 -8.93
CA GLN A 220 5.20 -3.80 -10.10
C GLN A 220 4.15 -2.73 -9.86
N THR A 221 3.56 -2.22 -10.94
CA THR A 221 2.53 -1.19 -10.87
C THR A 221 1.14 -1.82 -10.83
N CYS A 222 0.25 -1.27 -10.01
CA CYS A 222 -1.17 -1.63 -9.99
C CYS A 222 -1.79 -1.46 -11.39
N PRO A 223 -2.49 -2.46 -11.93
CA PRO A 223 -3.12 -2.35 -13.26
C PRO A 223 -4.27 -1.33 -13.30
N ASN A 224 -4.90 -1.04 -12.16
CA ASN A 224 -6.01 -0.08 -12.09
C ASN A 224 -5.53 1.38 -11.94
N CYS A 225 -4.61 1.65 -11.01
CA CYS A 225 -4.19 3.02 -10.68
C CYS A 225 -2.72 3.34 -10.93
N THR A 226 -1.93 2.39 -11.46
CA THR A 226 -0.48 2.48 -11.75
C THR A 226 0.43 2.72 -10.55
N TRP A 227 -0.10 2.69 -9.32
CA TRP A 227 0.69 2.81 -8.10
C TRP A 227 1.72 1.69 -7.99
N ALA A 228 2.96 2.03 -7.61
CA ALA A 228 4.01 1.04 -7.40
C ALA A 228 3.72 0.22 -6.14
N ILE A 229 3.81 -1.10 -6.25
CA ILE A 229 3.56 -2.06 -5.19
C ILE A 229 4.74 -3.04 -5.17
N GLU A 230 5.33 -3.22 -4.00
CA GLU A 230 6.33 -4.25 -3.76
C GLU A 230 5.66 -5.58 -3.39
N LYS A 231 6.19 -6.70 -3.88
CA LYS A 231 5.71 -8.03 -3.49
C LYS A 231 6.29 -8.42 -2.13
N SER A 232 5.43 -8.46 -1.12
CA SER A 232 5.73 -9.07 0.18
C SER A 232 5.24 -10.53 0.21
N GLY A 233 6.17 -11.48 0.11
CA GLY A 233 5.89 -12.92 0.30
C GLY A 233 5.55 -13.72 -0.97
N GLY A 234 4.97 -14.92 -0.80
CA GLY A 234 4.78 -15.92 -1.86
C GLY A 234 3.47 -15.83 -2.64
N CYS A 235 2.43 -15.22 -2.09
CA CYS A 235 1.09 -15.20 -2.69
C CYS A 235 1.06 -14.44 -4.03
N LYS A 236 0.22 -14.91 -4.96
CA LYS A 236 -0.05 -14.24 -6.25
C LYS A 236 -1.24 -13.30 -6.20
N HIS A 237 -2.11 -13.43 -5.20
CA HIS A 237 -3.21 -12.51 -4.96
C HIS A 237 -2.65 -11.29 -4.23
N MET A 238 -2.85 -10.10 -4.81
CA MET A 238 -2.39 -8.85 -4.22
C MET A 238 -3.49 -7.81 -4.26
N SER A 239 -3.59 -7.03 -3.18
CA SER A 239 -4.54 -5.93 -3.06
C SER A 239 -3.77 -4.61 -3.08
N CYS A 240 -4.16 -3.69 -3.96
CA CYS A 240 -3.49 -2.39 -4.07
C CYS A 240 -3.73 -1.56 -2.81
N THR A 241 -2.66 -1.12 -2.13
CA THR A 241 -2.77 -0.26 -0.94
C THR A 241 -3.41 1.11 -1.22
N ARG A 242 -3.36 1.57 -2.47
CA ARG A 242 -3.93 2.87 -2.89
C ARG A 242 -5.39 2.79 -3.33
N CYS A 243 -5.77 1.81 -4.14
CA CYS A 243 -7.14 1.74 -4.71
C CYS A 243 -7.93 0.50 -4.30
N SER A 244 -7.32 -0.37 -3.49
CA SER A 244 -7.89 -1.64 -3.02
C SER A 244 -8.32 -2.61 -4.12
N PHE A 245 -7.90 -2.36 -5.37
CA PHE A 245 -8.07 -3.29 -6.46
C PHE A 245 -7.30 -4.58 -6.18
N GLU A 246 -7.99 -5.70 -6.23
CA GLU A 246 -7.47 -7.04 -6.05
C GLU A 246 -7.07 -7.63 -7.40
N PHE A 247 -5.84 -8.09 -7.53
CA PHE A 247 -5.32 -8.57 -8.79
C PHE A 247 -4.30 -9.69 -8.63
N CYS A 248 -4.08 -10.43 -9.72
CA CYS A 248 -3.02 -11.41 -9.80
C CYS A 248 -1.69 -10.75 -10.17
N TRP A 249 -0.65 -10.92 -9.33
CA TRP A 249 0.69 -10.37 -9.53
C TRP A 249 1.33 -10.75 -10.87
N TYR A 250 1.02 -11.94 -11.39
CA TYR A 250 1.64 -12.42 -12.63
C TYR A 250 0.92 -11.92 -13.88
N CYS A 251 -0.42 -12.03 -13.92
CA CYS A 251 -1.19 -11.77 -15.12
C CYS A 251 -1.92 -10.42 -15.13
N HIS A 252 -1.90 -9.69 -14.01
CA HIS A 252 -2.53 -8.38 -13.83
C HIS A 252 -4.04 -8.36 -14.07
N GLN A 253 -4.69 -9.53 -14.05
CA GLN A 253 -6.15 -9.62 -14.08
C GLN A 253 -6.74 -9.33 -12.70
N ASP A 254 -7.96 -8.80 -12.71
CA ASP A 254 -8.83 -8.72 -11.54
C ASP A 254 -8.95 -10.09 -10.88
N TRP A 255 -8.81 -10.14 -9.56
CA TRP A 255 -8.89 -11.38 -8.79
C TRP A 255 -10.26 -12.06 -8.91
N SER A 256 -11.36 -11.30 -9.00
CA SER A 256 -12.71 -11.84 -9.10
C SER A 256 -12.95 -12.65 -10.38
N THR A 257 -12.30 -12.28 -11.49
CA THR A 257 -12.40 -12.95 -12.80
C THR A 257 -11.19 -13.84 -13.12
N HIS A 258 -10.28 -13.99 -12.15
CA HIS A 258 -9.03 -14.69 -12.34
C HIS A 258 -9.23 -16.21 -12.38
N SER A 259 -8.82 -16.83 -13.49
CA SER A 259 -8.79 -18.29 -13.63
C SER A 259 -7.36 -18.83 -13.66
N LYS A 260 -7.12 -19.93 -12.93
CA LYS A 260 -5.80 -20.59 -12.88
C LYS A 260 -5.30 -20.98 -14.28
N VAL A 261 -6.22 -21.42 -15.16
CA VAL A 261 -5.92 -21.83 -16.54
C VAL A 261 -5.40 -20.67 -17.39
N LYS A 262 -6.02 -19.48 -17.28
CA LYS A 262 -5.62 -18.31 -18.08
C LYS A 262 -4.44 -17.52 -17.47
N CYS A 263 -4.13 -17.76 -16.19
CA CYS A 263 -3.11 -17.01 -15.44
C CYS A 263 -1.74 -17.06 -16.11
N TYR A 264 -1.15 -18.25 -16.32
CA TYR A 264 0.19 -18.38 -16.87
C TYR A 264 0.29 -17.92 -18.34
N PRO A 265 -0.67 -18.26 -19.23
CA PRO A 265 -0.69 -17.70 -20.58
C PRO A 265 -0.74 -16.17 -20.59
N LEU A 266 -1.62 -15.55 -19.80
CA LEU A 266 -1.72 -14.09 -19.74
C LEU A 266 -0.49 -13.44 -19.11
N ALA A 267 0.08 -14.06 -18.07
CA ALA A 267 1.33 -13.60 -17.46
C ALA A 267 2.49 -13.64 -18.45
N TYR A 268 2.63 -14.73 -19.20
CA TYR A 268 3.61 -14.83 -20.28
C TYR A 268 3.38 -13.76 -21.34
N VAL A 269 2.11 -13.55 -21.73
CA VAL A 269 1.75 -12.53 -22.72
C VAL A 269 2.12 -11.12 -22.25
N ARG A 270 1.89 -10.79 -20.98
CA ARG A 270 2.13 -9.46 -20.40
C ARG A 270 3.54 -9.26 -19.85
N SER A 271 4.31 -10.32 -19.67
CA SER A 271 5.66 -10.25 -19.11
C SER A 271 6.55 -9.32 -19.93
N LYS A 272 7.23 -8.35 -19.29
CA LYS A 272 8.19 -7.44 -19.93
C LYS A 272 9.62 -8.00 -19.99
N HIS A 273 9.80 -9.27 -19.62
CA HIS A 273 11.12 -9.87 -19.44
C HIS A 273 11.90 -9.97 -20.76
N ARG A 274 13.13 -9.44 -20.76
CA ARG A 274 13.96 -9.26 -21.95
C ARG A 274 14.45 -10.57 -22.56
N TYR A 275 14.46 -11.64 -21.77
CA TYR A 275 14.88 -12.99 -22.19
C TYR A 275 13.92 -13.63 -23.19
N PHE A 276 12.70 -13.10 -23.34
CA PHE A 276 11.72 -13.51 -24.36
C PHE A 276 11.54 -12.46 -25.48
N GLY A 277 12.62 -11.74 -25.82
CA GLY A 277 12.75 -10.97 -27.07
C GLY A 277 12.70 -9.44 -26.90
N ARG A 278 13.67 -8.74 -27.50
CA ARG A 278 13.80 -7.28 -27.48
C ARG A 278 12.90 -6.55 -28.50
N THR A 279 12.28 -7.26 -29.44
CA THR A 279 11.42 -6.68 -30.48
C THR A 279 10.10 -7.45 -30.61
N VAL A 280 9.03 -6.74 -30.99
CA VAL A 280 7.67 -7.29 -31.21
C VAL A 280 7.65 -8.57 -32.06
N PRO A 281 8.39 -8.69 -33.18
CA PRO A 281 8.41 -9.91 -33.99
C PRO A 281 9.06 -11.12 -33.30
N VAL A 282 10.14 -10.93 -32.54
CA VAL A 282 10.76 -12.05 -31.79
C VAL A 282 9.83 -12.56 -30.69
N ARG A 283 9.06 -11.64 -30.09
CA ARG A 283 8.03 -11.96 -29.11
C ARG A 283 6.81 -12.67 -29.73
N LEU A 284 6.49 -12.35 -30.99
CA LEU A 284 5.44 -13.02 -31.76
C LEU A 284 5.87 -14.47 -32.04
N VAL A 285 7.07 -14.67 -32.59
CA VAL A 285 7.61 -16.00 -32.92
C VAL A 285 7.75 -16.88 -31.68
N THR A 286 8.33 -16.36 -30.59
CA THR A 286 8.46 -17.14 -29.34
C THR A 286 7.10 -17.50 -28.75
N LYS A 287 6.09 -16.64 -28.84
CA LYS A 287 4.72 -16.94 -28.38
C LYS A 287 3.96 -17.90 -29.30
N THR A 288 4.11 -17.77 -30.62
CA THR A 288 3.42 -18.63 -31.60
C THR A 288 4.01 -20.03 -31.65
N VAL A 289 5.32 -20.18 -31.45
CA VAL A 289 5.97 -21.51 -31.38
C VAL A 289 5.49 -22.30 -30.16
N PHE A 290 5.39 -21.67 -28.98
CA PHE A 290 4.83 -22.33 -27.80
C PHE A 290 3.33 -22.67 -27.94
N ALA A 291 2.54 -21.80 -28.58
CA ALA A 291 1.13 -22.10 -28.87
C ALA A 291 0.97 -23.20 -29.94
N GLY A 292 1.88 -23.26 -30.93
CA GLY A 292 1.91 -24.27 -31.97
C GLY A 292 2.27 -25.67 -31.45
N VAL A 293 3.20 -25.77 -30.49
CA VAL A 293 3.54 -27.05 -29.85
C VAL A 293 2.37 -27.59 -29.01
N ALA A 294 1.56 -26.73 -28.40
CA ALA A 294 0.33 -27.14 -27.72
C ALA A 294 -0.79 -27.60 -28.68
N ALA A 295 -0.85 -27.04 -29.89
CA ALA A 295 -1.80 -27.45 -30.93
C ALA A 295 -1.34 -28.71 -31.70
N GLY A 296 -0.04 -28.99 -31.73
CA GLY A 296 0.55 -30.14 -32.45
C GLY A 296 0.22 -31.52 -31.86
N ILE A 297 -0.41 -31.60 -30.69
CA ILE A 297 -0.88 -32.89 -30.12
C ILE A 297 -2.23 -33.32 -30.73
N ALA A 298 -2.92 -32.45 -31.49
CA ALA A 298 -4.27 -32.74 -32.00
C ALA A 298 -4.32 -33.35 -33.42
N VAL A 299 -3.20 -33.59 -34.10
CA VAL A 299 -3.21 -34.19 -35.45
C VAL A 299 -2.26 -35.39 -35.53
N ALA A 300 -2.58 -36.43 -34.77
CA ALA A 300 -2.15 -37.78 -35.10
C ALA A 300 -3.16 -38.36 -36.09
N GLY A 301 -2.88 -38.24 -37.39
CA GLY A 301 -3.76 -38.81 -38.42
C GLY A 301 -3.13 -39.00 -39.79
N THR A 302 -2.22 -38.13 -40.23
CA THR A 302 -1.64 -38.25 -41.57
C THR A 302 -0.16 -37.89 -41.58
N GLY A 303 0.68 -38.90 -41.36
CA GLY A 303 1.84 -39.19 -42.21
C GLY A 303 2.79 -38.07 -42.66
N VAL A 304 3.00 -37.02 -41.87
CA VAL A 304 4.13 -36.10 -42.07
C VAL A 304 4.82 -35.89 -40.72
N VAL A 305 5.86 -36.69 -40.46
CA VAL A 305 6.80 -36.39 -39.39
C VAL A 305 7.68 -35.24 -39.88
N LEU A 306 7.19 -34.01 -39.74
CA LEU A 306 8.11 -32.87 -39.62
C LEU A 306 8.75 -33.03 -38.25
N ALA A 307 9.92 -33.68 -38.23
CA ALA A 307 10.82 -33.67 -37.10
C ALA A 307 11.30 -32.22 -36.89
N VAL A 308 10.45 -31.38 -36.32
CA VAL A 308 10.92 -30.26 -35.51
C VAL A 308 11.49 -30.94 -34.28
N LEU A 309 12.76 -31.33 -34.37
CA LEU A 309 13.53 -31.72 -33.20
C LEU A 309 13.29 -30.63 -32.16
N PRO A 310 12.64 -30.95 -31.03
CA PRO A 310 12.47 -29.96 -29.99
C PRO A 310 13.88 -29.52 -29.58
N PRO A 311 14.08 -28.26 -29.13
CA PRO A 311 15.33 -27.85 -28.50
C PRO A 311 15.50 -28.52 -27.12
N VAL A 312 15.24 -29.83 -27.02
CA VAL A 312 15.59 -30.72 -25.91
C VAL A 312 17.11 -30.95 -25.90
N LEU A 313 17.81 -30.75 -27.02
CA LEU A 313 19.28 -30.71 -27.03
C LEU A 313 19.87 -29.46 -26.36
N LEU A 314 19.08 -28.38 -26.20
CA LEU A 314 19.47 -27.26 -25.32
C LEU A 314 19.14 -27.52 -23.85
N TRP A 315 18.34 -28.55 -23.55
CA TRP A 315 18.04 -28.94 -22.18
C TRP A 315 19.23 -29.66 -21.52
N GLN A 316 20.04 -30.41 -22.28
CA GLN A 316 21.30 -30.96 -21.77
C GLN A 316 22.42 -29.91 -21.64
N CYS A 317 22.45 -28.86 -22.46
CA CYS A 317 23.37 -27.72 -22.23
C CYS A 317 22.95 -26.81 -21.07
N GLY A 318 21.65 -26.72 -20.76
CA GLY A 318 21.13 -25.91 -19.66
C GLY A 318 21.34 -26.51 -18.26
N VAL A 319 21.51 -27.82 -18.15
CA VAL A 319 21.91 -28.48 -16.89
C VAL A 319 23.42 -28.29 -16.65
N TYR A 320 24.25 -28.32 -17.70
CA TYR A 320 25.71 -28.15 -17.55
C TYR A 320 26.15 -26.74 -17.10
N VAL A 321 25.32 -25.72 -17.34
CA VAL A 321 25.57 -24.36 -16.82
C VAL A 321 25.09 -24.20 -15.36
N LYS A 322 24.22 -25.09 -14.89
CA LYS A 322 23.70 -25.06 -13.51
C LYS A 322 24.75 -25.52 -12.48
N ASP A 323 25.68 -26.38 -12.88
CA ASP A 323 26.74 -26.89 -11.98
C ASP A 323 28.02 -26.02 -11.92
N LYS A 324 28.07 -24.89 -12.64
CA LYS A 324 29.18 -23.91 -12.52
C LYS A 324 28.80 -22.57 -11.89
N ILE A 325 27.53 -22.38 -11.50
CA ILE A 325 27.06 -21.12 -10.88
C ILE A 325 26.71 -21.31 -9.39
N THR A 326 26.63 -22.55 -8.88
CA THR A 326 26.67 -22.84 -7.43
C THR A 326 28.00 -23.47 -7.08
N GLY A 327 29.05 -22.65 -7.14
CA GLY A 327 30.31 -22.87 -6.44
C GLY A 327 30.47 -21.68 -5.50
N GLN A 328 30.11 -21.92 -4.22
CA GLN A 328 29.71 -20.97 -3.17
C GLN A 328 28.21 -20.62 -3.17
#